data_AF-A0A966YFR8-F1
#
_entry.id   AF-A0A966YFR8-F1
#
_cell.length_a   1.000
_cell.length_b   1.000
_cell.length_c   1.000
_cell.angle_alpha   90.00
_cell.angle_beta   90.00
_cell.angle_gamma   90.00
#
_symmetry.space_group_name_H-M   'P 1'
#
loop_
_entity.id
_entity.type
_entity.pdbx_description
1 polymer ?
#
loop_
_entity_poly.entity_id
_entity_poly.type
_entity_poly.pdbx_seq_one_letter_code
_entity_poly.pdbx_strand_id
1 'polypeptide(L)'
;MAKPSATELQQAATAVDVESFNYEITLETSAGPIRLTLDSQKAPGHVRNMVALAESGFYDNGCFHRVIKDFMIQGGCPEGSGRGGPGYEI
;
A
#
# COMPACT_ATOMS: atom_id res chain seq x y z
N MET A 1 -9.39 -6.83 12.82
CA MET A 1 -9.09 -5.55 13.48
C MET A 1 -9.78 -4.44 12.67
N ALA A 2 -10.24 -3.37 13.31
CA ALA A 2 -10.77 -2.23 12.56
C ALA A 2 -9.62 -1.60 11.76
N LYS A 3 -9.86 -1.29 10.48
CA LYS A 3 -8.86 -0.58 9.68
C LYS A 3 -8.72 0.85 10.22
N PRO A 4 -7.49 1.41 10.24
CA PRO A 4 -7.26 2.79 10.68
C PRO A 4 -8.05 3.78 9.83
N SER A 5 -8.41 4.90 10.44
CA SER A 5 -9.18 5.96 9.77
C SER A 5 -8.34 6.69 8.72
N ALA A 6 -9.01 7.33 7.75
CA ALA A 6 -8.36 8.12 6.71
C ALA A 6 -7.44 9.21 7.29
N THR A 7 -7.87 9.88 8.37
CA THR A 7 -7.09 10.94 9.02
C THR A 7 -5.80 10.39 9.65
N GLU A 8 -5.87 9.27 10.34
CA GLU A 8 -4.69 8.64 10.96
C GLU A 8 -3.68 8.21 9.88
N LEU A 9 -4.17 7.64 8.78
CA LEU A 9 -3.35 7.23 7.65
C LEU A 9 -2.66 8.41 6.96
N GLN A 10 -3.38 9.52 6.76
CA GLN A 10 -2.81 10.70 6.11
C GLN A 10 -1.78 11.42 6.99
N GLN A 11 -1.99 11.42 8.32
CA GLN A 11 -0.99 11.86 9.28
C GLN A 11 0.25 10.96 9.26
N ALA A 12 0.06 9.64 9.28
CA ALA A 12 1.16 8.68 9.19
C ALA A 12 1.96 8.85 7.90
N ALA A 13 1.31 9.01 6.75
CA ALA A 13 1.97 9.25 5.48
C ALA A 13 2.84 10.51 5.50
N THR A 14 2.37 11.60 6.13
CA THR A 14 3.14 12.85 6.23
C THR A 14 4.40 12.70 7.09
N ALA A 15 4.40 11.76 8.05
CA ALA A 15 5.54 11.48 8.91
C ALA A 15 6.63 10.60 8.26
N VAL A 16 6.36 9.99 7.09
CA VAL A 16 7.33 9.14 6.39
C VAL A 16 8.42 10.00 5.73
N ASP A 17 9.67 9.79 6.18
CA ASP A 17 10.86 10.49 5.70
C ASP A 17 11.46 9.81 4.46
N VAL A 18 11.01 10.26 3.29
CA VAL A 18 11.49 9.80 1.98
C VAL A 18 12.71 10.56 1.47
N GLU A 19 13.22 11.54 2.23
CA GLU A 19 14.42 12.31 1.86
C GLU A 19 15.69 11.64 2.40
N SER A 20 15.61 11.09 3.62
CA SER A 20 16.74 10.44 4.28
C SER A 20 16.80 8.93 4.03
N PHE A 21 15.69 8.29 3.67
CA PHE A 21 15.59 6.82 3.60
C PHE A 21 15.02 6.29 2.29
N ASN A 22 15.53 5.11 1.90
CA ASN A 22 14.94 4.27 0.86
C ASN A 22 14.06 3.21 1.52
N TYR A 23 12.93 2.90 0.90
CA TYR A 23 11.96 1.97 1.44
C TYR A 23 11.84 0.72 0.59
N GLU A 24 11.75 -0.42 1.26
CA GLU A 24 11.40 -1.71 0.67
C GLU A 24 10.16 -2.26 1.36
N ILE A 25 9.29 -2.90 0.59
CA ILE A 25 8.09 -3.57 1.08
C ILE A 25 8.16 -5.04 0.65
N THR A 26 7.91 -5.94 1.60
CA THR A 26 7.67 -7.34 1.31
C THR A 26 6.18 -7.63 1.48
N LEU A 27 5.53 -8.03 0.40
CA LEU A 27 4.16 -8.52 0.43
C LEU A 27 4.20 -10.02 0.69
N GLU A 28 3.75 -10.42 1.88
CA GLU A 28 3.53 -11.82 2.21
C GLU A 28 2.21 -12.28 1.58
N THR A 29 2.29 -13.12 0.55
CA THR A 29 1.10 -13.60 -0.18
C THR A 29 0.94 -15.11 -0.07
N SER A 30 -0.25 -15.61 -0.36
CA SER A 30 -0.53 -17.06 -0.40
C SER A 30 0.25 -17.81 -1.48
N ALA A 31 0.80 -17.10 -2.48
CA ALA A 31 1.63 -17.67 -3.55
C ALA A 31 3.13 -17.45 -3.32
N GLY A 32 3.53 -16.95 -2.15
CA GLY A 32 4.91 -16.64 -1.80
C GLY A 32 5.18 -15.13 -1.67
N PRO A 33 6.36 -14.74 -1.17
CA PRO A 33 6.69 -13.35 -0.91
C PRO A 33 7.01 -12.59 -2.20
N ILE A 34 6.53 -11.34 -2.31
CA ILE A 34 6.90 -10.40 -3.38
C ILE A 34 7.63 -9.22 -2.74
N ARG A 35 8.88 -9.00 -3.14
CA ARG A 35 9.71 -7.89 -2.64
C ARG A 35 9.70 -6.72 -3.62
N LEU A 36 9.47 -5.52 -3.11
CA LEU A 36 9.35 -4.29 -3.88
C LEU A 36 10.31 -3.24 -3.29
N THR A 37 11.17 -2.66 -4.12
CA THR A 37 11.91 -1.44 -3.76
C THR A 37 11.14 -0.23 -4.27
N LEU A 38 10.98 0.79 -3.43
CA LEU A 38 10.19 1.97 -3.75
C LEU A 38 11.08 3.12 -4.23
N ASP A 39 10.64 3.81 -5.28
CA ASP A 39 11.35 4.96 -5.87
C ASP A 39 10.83 6.28 -5.30
N SER A 40 11.39 6.66 -4.15
CA SER A 40 11.10 7.92 -3.46
C SER A 40 11.44 9.17 -4.29
N GLN A 41 12.41 9.07 -5.21
CA GLN A 41 12.85 10.21 -6.00
C GLN A 41 11.83 10.59 -7.07
N LYS A 42 11.20 9.59 -7.71
CA LYS A 42 10.18 9.83 -8.73
C LYS A 42 8.79 10.08 -8.15
N ALA A 43 8.44 9.42 -7.05
CA ALA A 43 7.07 9.35 -6.56
C ALA A 43 6.97 9.48 -5.03
N PRO A 44 7.51 10.55 -4.41
CA PRO A 44 7.63 10.65 -2.96
C PRO A 44 6.28 10.55 -2.23
N GLY A 45 5.22 11.19 -2.74
CA GLY A 45 3.88 11.12 -2.15
C GLY A 45 3.30 9.71 -2.17
N HIS A 46 3.52 8.95 -3.25
CA HIS A 46 3.06 7.57 -3.36
C HIS A 46 3.84 6.63 -2.46
N VAL A 47 5.16 6.85 -2.29
CA VAL A 47 5.98 6.07 -1.35
C VAL A 47 5.53 6.30 0.08
N ARG A 48 5.35 7.56 0.49
CA ARG A 48 4.81 7.93 1.81
C ARG A 48 3.50 7.20 2.11
N ASN A 49 2.56 7.28 1.17
CA ASN A 49 1.26 6.62 1.28
C ASN A 49 1.38 5.10 1.37
N MET A 50 2.17 4.47 0.50
CA MET A 50 2.34 3.02 0.48
C MET A 50 2.94 2.48 1.77
N VAL A 51 3.98 3.15 2.30
CA VAL A 51 4.64 2.78 3.55
C VAL A 51 3.67 2.91 4.72
N ALA A 52 2.98 4.05 4.85
CA ALA A 52 2.02 4.26 5.93
C ALA A 52 0.88 3.23 5.93
N LEU A 53 0.31 2.91 4.75
CA LEU A 53 -0.72 1.88 4.63
C LEU A 53 -0.20 0.49 4.98
N ALA A 54 1.03 0.16 4.62
CA ALA A 54 1.64 -1.12 4.96
C ALA A 54 1.91 -1.25 6.46
N GLU A 55 2.52 -0.25 7.10
CA GLU A 55 2.80 -0.23 8.54
C GLU A 55 1.52 -0.27 9.39
N SER A 56 0.44 0.29 8.88
CA SER A 56 -0.85 0.28 9.56
C SER A 56 -1.64 -1.03 9.39
N GLY A 57 -1.10 -2.03 8.69
CA GLY A 57 -1.79 -3.29 8.36
C GLY A 57 -2.98 -3.13 7.41
N PHE A 58 -3.06 -2.04 6.63
CA PHE A 58 -4.21 -1.77 5.76
C PHE A 58 -4.41 -2.86 4.70
N TYR A 59 -3.31 -3.41 4.20
CA TYR A 59 -3.27 -4.46 3.17
C TYR A 59 -3.50 -5.87 3.73
N ASP A 60 -3.51 -6.04 5.05
CA ASP A 60 -3.63 -7.35 5.69
C ASP A 60 -4.98 -7.99 5.36
N ASN A 61 -4.93 -9.30 5.10
CA ASN A 61 -6.09 -10.10 4.69
C ASN A 61 -6.81 -9.58 3.43
N GLY A 62 -6.14 -8.74 2.63
CA GLY A 62 -6.60 -8.33 1.31
C GLY A 62 -6.40 -9.42 0.26
N CYS A 63 -6.98 -9.23 -0.93
CA CYS A 63 -6.79 -10.11 -2.06
C CYS A 63 -6.43 -9.35 -3.35
N PHE A 64 -5.81 -10.05 -4.29
CA PHE A 64 -5.70 -9.60 -5.66
C PHE A 64 -7.03 -9.87 -6.38
N HIS A 65 -7.92 -8.88 -6.37
CA HIS A 65 -9.27 -9.02 -6.90
C HIS A 65 -9.33 -9.00 -8.43
N ARG A 66 -8.24 -8.59 -9.10
CA ARG A 66 -8.16 -8.62 -10.56
C ARG A 66 -6.80 -9.17 -11.00
N VAL A 67 -6.85 -10.27 -11.74
CA VAL A 67 -5.69 -10.98 -12.30
C VAL A 67 -5.91 -11.14 -13.79
N ILE A 68 -5.04 -10.56 -14.60
CA ILE A 68 -5.05 -10.70 -16.06
C ILE A 68 -3.73 -11.33 -16.48
N LYS A 69 -3.85 -12.54 -17.04
CA LYS A 69 -2.71 -13.31 -17.53
C LYS A 69 -1.93 -12.49 -18.56
N ASP A 70 -0.60 -12.55 -18.46
CA ASP A 70 0.35 -11.87 -19.34
C ASP A 70 0.23 -10.33 -19.33
N PHE A 71 -0.38 -9.77 -18.29
CA PHE A 71 -0.50 -8.32 -18.14
C PHE A 71 -0.19 -7.85 -16.72
N MET A 72 -1.10 -8.06 -15.76
CA MET A 72 -0.94 -7.53 -14.39
C MET A 72 -1.84 -8.21 -13.36
N ILE A 73 -1.53 -7.92 -12.09
CA ILE A 73 -2.37 -8.18 -10.93
C ILE A 73 -2.69 -6.86 -10.23
N GLN A 74 -3.89 -6.74 -9.68
CA GLN A 74 -4.34 -5.56 -8.94
C GLN A 74 -4.94 -5.97 -7.60
N GLY A 75 -4.46 -5.33 -6.54
CA GLY A 75 -4.87 -5.55 -5.15
C GLY A 75 -5.16 -4.23 -4.44
N GLY A 76 -5.04 -4.22 -3.10
CA GLY A 76 -5.16 -2.99 -2.31
C GLY A 76 -6.58 -2.50 -2.07
N CYS A 77 -7.60 -3.30 -2.42
CA CYS A 77 -9.01 -2.99 -2.18
C CYS A 77 -9.46 -3.64 -0.85
N PRO A 78 -9.84 -2.87 0.18
CA PRO A 78 -10.23 -3.41 1.48
C PRO A 78 -11.35 -4.45 1.45
N GLU A 79 -12.32 -4.23 0.56
CA GLU A 79 -13.51 -5.09 0.42
C GLU A 79 -13.36 -6.16 -0.66
N GLY A 80 -12.23 -6.18 -1.39
CA GLY A 80 -12.02 -7.09 -2.53
C GLY A 80 -12.96 -6.87 -3.74
N SER A 81 -13.83 -5.86 -3.71
CA SER A 81 -14.81 -5.57 -4.77
C SER A 81 -14.22 -4.84 -5.99
N GLY A 82 -12.96 -4.39 -5.88
CA GLY A 82 -12.32 -3.50 -6.85
C GLY A 82 -12.76 -2.04 -6.73
N ARG A 83 -13.52 -1.69 -5.69
CA ARG A 83 -13.93 -0.32 -5.36
C ARG A 83 -13.48 0.04 -3.95
N GLY A 84 -13.20 1.32 -3.73
CA GLY A 84 -12.76 1.85 -2.45
C GLY A 84 -11.26 2.14 -2.41
N GLY A 85 -10.78 2.48 -1.23
CA GLY A 85 -9.42 2.96 -1.00
C GLY A 85 -9.25 3.39 0.45
N PRO A 86 -8.17 4.12 0.77
CA PRO A 86 -7.86 4.52 2.14
C PRO A 86 -8.73 5.68 2.64
N GLY A 87 -9.64 6.19 1.81
CA GLY A 87 -10.58 7.27 2.17
C GLY A 87 -10.02 8.68 2.04
N TYR A 88 -8.89 8.85 1.36
CA TYR A 88 -8.28 10.13 1.02
C TYR A 88 -7.52 10.07 -0.32
N GLU A 89 -7.12 11.24 -0.81
CA GLU A 89 -6.32 11.42 -2.02
C GLU A 89 -4.96 12.04 -1.68
N ILE A 90 -3.96 11.82 -2.54
CA ILE A 90 -2.57 12.27 -2.39
C ILE A 90 -2.07 13.05 -3.61
#